data_AF-A0A6N9VKR8-F1
#
_entry.id   AF-A0A6N9VKR8-F1
#
_cell.length_a   1.000
_cell.length_b   1.000
_cell.length_c   1.000
_cell.angle_alpha   90.00
_cell.angle_beta   90.00
_cell.angle_gamma   90.00
#
_symmetry.space_group_name_H-M   'P 1'
#
loop_
_entity.id
_entity.type
_entity.pdbx_description
1 polymer ?
#
loop_
_entity_poly.entity_id
_entity_poly.type
_entity_poly.pdbx_seq_one_letter_code
_entity_poly.pdbx_strand_id
1 'polypeptide(L)'
;MNVLGIIASGVAALFITVVLAKGVRRTALGSAAGRDPGGRPSRAGVVRRLGGATLVLGVGAAAAAGWGLGAAGDHGRAVTGLLAGAGTVAVLGLVHDVRPLGIPLRVAVQTAAATLAVCLAGLSPVAGVLAVIWIVLVTSAFALLDTADGVLATVAAVTAAGLLACAAVDGRSGLALLPAVLLAGLIGFLLHNWHPARVRPGACGSLFTGFLLAASGVLILVAA
;
A
#
# COMPACT_ATOMS: atom_id res chain seq x y z
N MET A 1 -8.44 19.69 -13.85
CA MET A 1 -8.96 18.86 -12.73
C MET A 1 -9.48 17.56 -13.31
N ASN A 2 -8.77 16.45 -13.13
CA ASN A 2 -9.15 15.16 -13.72
C ASN A 2 -9.84 14.27 -12.67
N VAL A 3 -10.94 14.77 -12.07
CA VAL A 3 -11.72 14.03 -11.06
C VAL A 3 -12.21 12.69 -11.61
N LEU A 4 -12.60 12.66 -12.88
CA LEU A 4 -12.97 11.43 -13.58
C LEU A 4 -11.82 10.41 -13.60
N GLY A 5 -10.57 10.87 -13.76
CA GLY A 5 -9.38 10.03 -13.72
C GLY A 5 -9.11 9.45 -12.33
N ILE A 6 -9.38 10.21 -11.26
CA ILE A 6 -9.26 9.73 -9.87
C ILE A 6 -10.31 8.64 -9.61
N ILE A 7 -11.57 8.89 -9.97
CA ILE A 7 -12.67 7.94 -9.79
C ILE A 7 -12.40 6.67 -10.61
N ALA A 8 -12.02 6.81 -11.89
CA ALA A 8 -11.69 5.68 -12.76
C ALA A 8 -10.54 4.84 -12.20
N SER A 9 -9.50 5.50 -11.65
CA SER A 9 -8.36 4.82 -11.02
C SER A 9 -8.79 4.11 -9.72
N GLY A 10 -9.63 4.73 -8.89
CA GLY A 10 -10.17 4.10 -7.70
C GLY A 10 -10.99 2.85 -8.03
N VAL A 11 -11.89 2.95 -9.01
CA VAL A 11 -12.68 1.82 -9.50
C VAL A 11 -11.76 0.72 -10.05
N ALA A 12 -10.75 1.08 -10.85
CA ALA A 12 -9.77 0.13 -11.36
C ALA A 12 -9.02 -0.59 -10.21
N ALA A 13 -8.56 0.13 -9.19
CA ALA A 13 -7.89 -0.47 -8.03
C ALA A 13 -8.79 -1.47 -7.30
N LEU A 14 -10.07 -1.12 -7.07
CA LEU A 14 -11.04 -2.01 -6.46
C LEU A 14 -11.16 -3.31 -7.25
N PHE A 15 -11.46 -3.21 -8.55
CA PHE A 15 -11.68 -4.37 -9.41
C PHE A 15 -10.42 -5.23 -9.57
N ILE A 16 -9.27 -4.61 -9.85
CA ILE A 16 -7.99 -5.34 -10.01
C ILE A 16 -7.66 -6.06 -8.71
N THR A 17 -7.77 -5.39 -7.56
CA THR A 17 -7.46 -6.00 -6.26
C THR A 17 -8.39 -7.18 -5.94
N VAL A 18 -9.70 -7.03 -6.19
CA VAL A 18 -10.69 -8.11 -6.02
C VAL A 18 -10.38 -9.30 -6.92
N VAL A 19 -10.11 -9.06 -8.20
CA VAL A 19 -9.82 -10.12 -9.17
C VAL A 19 -8.54 -10.86 -8.81
N LEU A 20 -7.47 -10.13 -8.47
CA LEU A 20 -6.19 -10.72 -8.06
C LEU A 20 -6.33 -11.51 -6.74
N ALA A 21 -7.01 -10.94 -5.73
CA ALA A 21 -7.25 -11.62 -4.46
C ALA A 21 -8.08 -12.90 -4.65
N LYS A 22 -9.11 -12.86 -5.51
CA LYS A 22 -9.90 -14.04 -5.89
C LYS A 22 -9.06 -15.06 -6.65
N GLY A 23 -8.15 -14.62 -7.51
CA GLY A 23 -7.20 -15.45 -8.24
C GLY A 23 -6.25 -16.20 -7.30
N VAL A 24 -5.58 -15.50 -6.39
CA VAL A 24 -4.72 -16.08 -5.35
C VAL A 24 -5.50 -17.07 -4.49
N ARG A 25 -6.73 -16.73 -4.11
CA ARG A 25 -7.62 -17.66 -3.40
C ARG A 25 -7.88 -18.93 -4.22
N ARG A 26 -8.15 -18.82 -5.53
CA ARG A 26 -8.46 -19.98 -6.39
C ARG A 26 -7.24 -20.87 -6.63
N THR A 27 -6.06 -20.30 -6.88
CA THR A 27 -4.84 -21.09 -7.08
C THR A 27 -4.39 -21.78 -5.80
N ALA A 28 -4.61 -21.16 -4.63
CA ALA A 28 -4.42 -21.78 -3.32
C ALA A 28 -5.46 -22.90 -3.00
N LEU A 29 -6.60 -22.93 -3.68
CA LEU A 29 -7.60 -24.00 -3.58
C LEU A 29 -7.36 -25.14 -4.60
N GLY A 30 -6.90 -24.82 -5.81
CA GLY A 30 -6.64 -25.81 -6.88
C GLY A 30 -5.40 -26.68 -6.66
N SER A 31 -4.43 -26.20 -5.88
CA SER A 31 -3.25 -26.97 -5.46
C SER A 31 -3.55 -27.98 -4.33
N ALA A 32 -4.82 -28.12 -3.93
CA ALA A 32 -5.28 -29.05 -2.89
C ALA A 32 -5.43 -30.51 -3.33
N ALA A 33 -5.15 -30.86 -4.59
CA ALA A 33 -5.21 -32.26 -5.04
C ALA A 33 -4.03 -33.14 -4.58
N GLY A 34 -3.03 -32.58 -3.89
CA GLY A 34 -1.90 -33.33 -3.34
C GLY A 34 -1.70 -33.03 -1.86
N ARG A 35 -2.10 -33.96 -0.98
CA ARG A 35 -1.63 -33.99 0.41
C ARG A 35 -0.11 -34.13 0.43
N ASP A 36 0.56 -33.54 1.41
CA ASP A 36 1.76 -34.20 1.97
C ASP A 36 2.03 -33.76 3.42
N PRO A 37 2.23 -34.72 4.34
CA PRO A 37 2.86 -34.49 5.64
C PRO A 37 4.38 -34.53 5.46
N GLY A 38 5.02 -33.36 5.33
CA GLY A 38 6.48 -33.25 5.28
C GLY A 38 7.01 -32.14 4.39
N GLY A 39 7.66 -31.13 4.98
CA GLY A 39 8.63 -30.23 4.33
C GLY A 39 8.15 -29.17 3.33
N ARG A 40 6.92 -29.24 2.79
CA ARG A 40 6.38 -28.20 1.88
C ARG A 40 5.80 -27.00 2.66
N PRO A 41 5.90 -25.75 2.15
CA PRO A 41 5.30 -24.60 2.82
C PRO A 41 3.79 -24.82 3.01
N SER A 42 3.33 -24.68 4.25
CA SER A 42 1.94 -24.93 4.61
C SER A 42 0.98 -24.02 3.84
N ARG A 43 -0.28 -24.43 3.68
CA ARG A 43 -1.39 -23.69 3.04
C ARG A 43 -1.46 -22.22 3.48
N ALA A 44 -1.16 -21.96 4.76
CA ALA A 44 -1.08 -20.63 5.36
C ALA A 44 0.10 -19.79 4.84
N GLY A 45 1.23 -20.42 4.51
CA GLY A 45 2.44 -19.76 4.01
C GLY A 45 2.28 -19.19 2.60
N VAL A 46 1.68 -19.92 1.66
CA VAL A 46 1.49 -19.45 0.27
C VAL A 46 0.45 -18.34 0.19
N VAL A 47 -0.68 -18.50 0.88
CA VAL A 47 -1.76 -17.50 0.97
C VAL A 47 -1.28 -16.21 1.63
N ARG A 48 -0.39 -16.31 2.64
CA ARG A 48 0.21 -15.15 3.30
C ARG A 48 1.27 -14.46 2.43
N ARG A 49 2.08 -15.22 1.66
CA ARG A 49 3.15 -14.65 0.82
C ARG A 49 2.65 -13.85 -0.37
N LEU A 50 1.50 -14.23 -0.94
CA LEU A 50 0.99 -13.61 -2.18
C LEU A 50 -0.13 -12.60 -1.93
N GLY A 51 -0.74 -12.58 -0.74
CA GLY A 51 -1.85 -11.68 -0.47
C GLY A 51 -1.48 -10.20 -0.51
N GLY A 52 -0.37 -9.80 0.10
CA GLY A 52 0.09 -8.40 0.01
C GLY A 52 0.37 -7.93 -1.41
N ALA A 53 0.90 -8.83 -2.25
CA ALA A 53 1.21 -8.51 -3.64
C ALA A 53 -0.06 -8.16 -4.45
N THR A 54 -1.22 -8.72 -4.13
CA THR A 54 -2.47 -8.37 -4.85
C THR A 54 -2.89 -6.94 -4.57
N LEU A 55 -2.77 -6.48 -3.32
CA LEU A 55 -3.05 -5.11 -2.93
C LEU A 55 -2.04 -4.15 -3.57
N VAL A 56 -0.74 -4.46 -3.50
CA VAL A 56 0.33 -3.64 -4.08
C VAL A 56 0.15 -3.49 -5.59
N LEU A 57 -0.11 -4.58 -6.30
CA LEU A 57 -0.29 -4.54 -7.75
C LEU A 57 -1.58 -3.81 -8.14
N GLY A 58 -2.68 -4.04 -7.42
CA GLY A 58 -3.95 -3.38 -7.70
C GLY A 58 -3.89 -1.87 -7.48
N VAL A 59 -3.37 -1.44 -6.33
CA VAL A 59 -3.22 -0.01 -5.99
C VAL A 59 -2.14 0.63 -6.85
N GLY A 60 -0.98 -0.02 -7.00
CA GLY A 60 0.15 0.53 -7.76
C GLY A 60 -0.15 0.71 -9.25
N ALA A 61 -0.75 -0.30 -9.90
CA ALA A 61 -1.12 -0.20 -11.32
C ALA A 61 -2.18 0.87 -11.56
N ALA A 62 -3.21 0.92 -10.71
CA ALA A 62 -4.25 1.94 -10.81
C ALA A 62 -3.71 3.36 -10.55
N ALA A 63 -2.82 3.53 -9.57
CA ALA A 63 -2.19 4.82 -9.30
C ALA A 63 -1.27 5.26 -10.45
N ALA A 64 -0.50 4.33 -11.04
CA ALA A 64 0.34 4.61 -12.20
C ALA A 64 -0.49 4.98 -13.44
N ALA A 65 -1.60 4.29 -13.67
CA ALA A 65 -2.55 4.63 -14.74
C ALA A 65 -3.18 6.00 -14.52
N GLY A 66 -3.64 6.30 -13.30
CA GLY A 66 -4.16 7.61 -12.93
C GLY A 66 -3.14 8.72 -13.11
N TRP A 67 -1.89 8.49 -12.73
CA TRP A 67 -0.77 9.39 -12.98
C TRP A 67 -0.57 9.64 -14.48
N GLY A 68 -0.55 8.60 -15.31
CA GLY A 68 -0.42 8.70 -16.77
C GLY A 68 -1.60 9.43 -17.45
N LEU A 69 -2.80 9.38 -16.85
CA LEU A 69 -3.98 10.13 -17.27
C LEU A 69 -4.01 11.58 -16.74
N GLY A 70 -2.93 12.04 -16.10
CA GLY A 70 -2.82 13.39 -15.56
C GLY A 70 -3.63 13.65 -14.29
N ALA A 71 -4.11 12.60 -13.60
CA ALA A 71 -4.88 12.74 -12.36
C ALA A 71 -4.04 13.32 -11.20
N ALA A 72 -2.71 13.24 -11.28
CA ALA A 72 -1.79 13.84 -10.31
C ALA A 72 -1.61 15.36 -10.47
N GLY A 73 -2.04 15.94 -11.60
CA GLY A 73 -1.83 17.37 -11.91
C GLY A 73 -0.36 17.78 -11.78
N ASP A 74 -0.12 18.94 -11.17
CA ASP A 74 1.24 19.50 -10.97
C ASP A 74 2.09 18.73 -9.95
N HIS A 75 1.49 17.79 -9.20
CA HIS A 75 2.16 17.00 -8.16
C HIS A 75 2.83 15.73 -8.71
N GLY A 76 3.07 15.66 -10.02
CA GLY A 76 3.57 14.46 -10.71
C GLY A 76 4.88 13.91 -10.14
N ARG A 77 5.83 14.79 -9.75
CA ARG A 77 7.12 14.40 -9.12
C ARG A 77 6.94 13.81 -7.73
N ALA A 78 6.08 14.40 -6.92
CA ALA A 78 5.77 13.88 -5.59
C ALA A 78 5.09 12.51 -5.68
N VAL A 79 4.09 12.36 -6.57
CA VAL A 79 3.39 11.09 -6.80
C VAL A 79 4.34 9.99 -7.31
N THR A 80 5.26 10.31 -8.22
CA THR A 80 6.26 9.33 -8.67
C THR A 80 7.22 8.92 -7.55
N GLY A 81 7.68 9.88 -6.73
CA GLY A 81 8.53 9.57 -5.58
C GLY A 81 7.85 8.67 -4.56
N LEU A 82 6.56 8.90 -4.29
CA LEU A 82 5.75 8.07 -3.41
C LEU A 82 5.56 6.66 -3.97
N LEU A 83 5.21 6.53 -5.25
CA LEU A 83 5.02 5.22 -5.88
C LEU A 83 6.33 4.43 -5.95
N ALA A 84 7.45 5.10 -6.22
CA ALA A 84 8.77 4.48 -6.19
C ALA A 84 9.16 4.03 -4.77
N GLY A 85 8.96 4.87 -3.75
CA GLY A 85 9.22 4.53 -2.36
C GLY A 85 8.33 3.40 -1.85
N ALA A 86 7.02 3.48 -2.11
CA ALA A 86 6.04 2.46 -1.74
C ALA A 86 6.34 1.13 -2.45
N GLY A 87 6.70 1.16 -3.73
CA GLY A 87 7.14 -0.01 -4.49
C GLY A 87 8.41 -0.65 -3.91
N THR A 88 9.39 0.18 -3.53
CA THR A 88 10.64 -0.30 -2.89
C THR A 88 10.35 -1.02 -1.57
N VAL A 89 9.50 -0.42 -0.73
CA VAL A 89 9.10 -0.99 0.56
C VAL A 89 8.21 -2.22 0.39
N ALA A 90 7.38 -2.27 -0.64
CA ALA A 90 6.59 -3.44 -1.00
C ALA A 90 7.49 -4.62 -1.43
N VAL A 91 8.51 -4.37 -2.26
CA VAL A 91 9.48 -5.39 -2.65
C VAL A 91 10.24 -5.91 -1.43
N LEU A 92 10.70 -5.01 -0.54
CA LEU A 92 11.30 -5.39 0.73
C LEU A 92 10.37 -6.30 1.56
N GLY A 93 9.10 -5.93 1.69
CA GLY A 93 8.11 -6.72 2.40
C GLY A 93 7.86 -8.08 1.76
N LEU A 94 7.80 -8.15 0.43
CA LEU A 94 7.66 -9.40 -0.31
C LEU A 94 8.88 -10.30 -0.12
N VAL A 95 10.09 -9.75 -0.16
CA VAL A 95 11.31 -10.48 0.16
C VAL A 95 11.27 -10.97 1.61
N HIS A 96 10.81 -10.14 2.56
CA HIS A 96 10.67 -10.52 3.97
C HIS A 96 9.67 -11.68 4.18
N ASP A 97 8.55 -11.68 3.45
CA ASP A 97 7.56 -12.77 3.51
C ASP A 97 8.12 -14.10 3.00
N VAL A 98 9.08 -14.06 2.06
CA VAL A 98 9.75 -15.24 1.53
C VAL A 98 10.94 -15.67 2.40
N ARG A 99 11.77 -14.71 2.82
CA ARG A 99 12.99 -14.86 3.61
C ARG A 99 12.97 -13.83 4.75
N PRO A 100 12.90 -14.25 6.02
CA PRO A 100 12.81 -13.32 7.13
C PRO A 100 14.07 -12.44 7.20
N LEU A 101 13.89 -11.15 6.90
CA LEU A 101 14.92 -10.12 6.98
C LEU A 101 15.01 -9.56 8.41
N GLY A 102 16.24 -9.23 8.84
CA GLY A 102 16.48 -8.55 10.10
C GLY A 102 15.88 -7.15 10.14
N ILE A 103 15.54 -6.70 11.36
CA ILE A 103 15.04 -5.34 11.65
C ILE A 103 15.93 -4.24 11.07
N PRO A 104 17.28 -4.26 11.19
CA PRO A 104 18.11 -3.14 10.72
C PRO A 104 18.01 -2.93 9.21
N LEU A 105 18.00 -4.01 8.42
CA LEU A 105 17.84 -3.92 6.97
C LEU A 105 16.46 -3.35 6.60
N ARG A 106 15.41 -3.76 7.32
CA ARG A 106 14.06 -3.26 7.07
C ARG A 106 13.95 -1.75 7.32
N VAL A 107 14.53 -1.27 8.41
CA VAL A 107 14.51 0.15 8.75
C VAL A 107 15.39 0.95 7.79
N ALA A 108 16.56 0.45 7.42
CA ALA A 108 17.46 1.12 6.47
C ALA A 108 16.79 1.35 5.10
N VAL A 109 16.16 0.31 4.55
CA VAL A 109 15.47 0.41 3.25
C VAL A 109 14.23 1.31 3.33
N GLN A 110 13.45 1.24 4.41
CA GLN A 110 12.33 2.16 4.63
C GLN A 110 12.80 3.62 4.72
N THR A 111 13.90 3.87 5.41
CA THR A 111 14.49 5.22 5.56
C THR A 111 14.98 5.74 4.22
N ALA A 112 15.66 4.91 3.43
CA ALA A 112 16.11 5.28 2.08
C ALA A 112 14.92 5.60 1.15
N ALA A 113 13.88 4.76 1.17
CA ALA A 113 12.66 4.97 0.39
C ALA A 113 11.92 6.25 0.81
N ALA A 114 11.81 6.51 2.12
CA ALA A 114 11.18 7.71 2.66
C ALA A 114 11.97 8.97 2.28
N THR A 115 13.30 8.91 2.36
CA THR A 115 14.18 10.02 1.98
C THR A 115 14.01 10.36 0.50
N LEU A 116 13.99 9.35 -0.39
CA LEU A 116 13.74 9.54 -1.81
C LEU A 116 12.39 10.23 -2.07
N ALA A 117 11.32 9.75 -1.43
CA ALA A 117 9.98 10.32 -1.59
C ALA A 117 9.92 11.78 -1.12
N VAL A 118 10.54 12.09 0.02
CA VAL A 118 10.61 13.44 0.60
C VAL A 118 11.44 14.39 -0.25
N CYS A 119 12.58 13.94 -0.78
CA CYS A 119 13.40 14.76 -1.67
C CYS A 119 12.67 15.11 -2.98
N LEU A 120 11.96 14.14 -3.57
CA LEU A 120 11.18 14.36 -4.79
C LEU A 120 9.94 15.22 -4.57
N ALA A 121 9.45 15.27 -3.33
CA ALA A 121 8.39 16.16 -2.91
C ALA A 121 8.87 17.61 -2.65
N GLY A 122 10.18 17.86 -2.59
CA GLY A 122 10.73 19.22 -2.46
C GLY A 122 10.58 19.84 -1.07
N LEU A 123 10.50 19.02 -0.01
CA LEU A 123 10.42 19.52 1.37
C LEU A 123 11.73 20.19 1.80
N SER A 124 11.63 21.18 2.70
CA SER A 124 12.82 21.76 3.36
C SER A 124 13.57 20.69 4.18
N PRO A 125 14.88 20.84 4.43
CA PRO A 125 15.66 19.82 5.14
C PRO A 125 15.10 19.46 6.52
N VAL A 126 14.64 20.46 7.29
CA VAL A 126 14.07 20.26 8.63
C VAL A 126 12.74 19.52 8.55
N ALA A 127 11.83 19.96 7.68
CA ALA A 127 10.55 19.27 7.46
C ALA A 127 10.76 17.86 6.90
N GLY A 128 11.77 17.70 6.05
CA GLY A 128 12.10 16.43 5.42
C GLY A 128 12.60 15.38 6.42
N VAL A 129 13.47 15.76 7.37
CA VAL A 129 13.92 14.85 8.43
C VAL A 129 12.74 14.40 9.30
N LEU A 130 11.87 15.32 9.70
CA LEU A 130 10.67 14.99 10.47
C LEU A 130 9.72 14.08 9.68
N ALA A 131 9.53 14.35 8.39
CA ALA A 131 8.72 13.53 7.49
C ALA A 131 9.29 12.11 7.35
N VAL A 132 10.61 11.96 7.18
CA VAL A 132 11.24 10.64 7.09
C VAL A 132 11.03 9.84 8.37
N ILE A 133 11.25 10.45 9.54
CA ILE A 133 11.01 9.81 10.84
C ILE A 133 9.55 9.37 10.96
N TRP A 134 8.62 10.26 10.61
CA TRP A 134 7.18 9.96 10.62
C TRP A 134 6.81 8.79 9.71
N ILE A 135 7.29 8.81 8.46
CA ILE A 135 7.01 7.76 7.48
C ILE A 135 7.52 6.40 7.97
N VAL A 136 8.75 6.33 8.47
CA VAL A 136 9.35 5.07 8.97
C VAL A 136 8.60 4.56 10.21
N LEU A 137 8.23 5.45 11.12
CA LEU A 137 7.50 5.11 12.35
C LEU A 137 6.12 4.54 12.02
N VAL A 138 5.34 5.25 11.19
CA VAL A 138 4.00 4.80 10.79
C VAL A 138 4.07 3.50 9.98
N THR A 139 5.02 3.40 9.04
CA THR A 139 5.22 2.16 8.26
C THR A 139 5.50 0.96 9.16
N SER A 140 6.35 1.14 10.16
CA SER A 140 6.66 0.09 11.15
C SER A 140 5.46 -0.24 12.04
N ALA A 141 4.66 0.75 12.43
CA ALA A 141 3.44 0.55 13.20
C ALA A 141 2.40 -0.28 12.42
N PHE A 142 2.21 -0.02 11.12
CA PHE A 142 1.32 -0.81 10.27
C PHE A 142 1.77 -2.28 10.15
N ALA A 143 3.08 -2.55 10.17
CA ALA A 143 3.58 -3.92 10.22
C ALA A 143 3.18 -4.67 11.51
N LEU A 144 2.96 -3.97 12.63
CA LEU A 144 2.48 -4.56 13.88
C LEU A 144 0.96 -4.84 13.86
N LEU A 145 0.21 -4.12 13.02
CA LEU A 145 -1.24 -4.30 12.85
C LEU A 145 -1.61 -5.54 12.04
N ASP A 146 -0.66 -6.16 11.32
CA ASP A 146 -0.86 -7.39 10.52
C ASP A 146 -0.97 -8.67 11.38
N THR A 147 -1.21 -8.53 12.69
CA THR A 147 -1.33 -9.66 13.62
C THR A 147 -2.73 -10.26 13.65
N ALA A 148 -3.75 -9.51 13.25
CA ALA A 148 -5.15 -9.90 13.29
C ALA A 148 -5.87 -9.75 11.95
N ASP A 149 -6.85 -10.63 11.69
CA ASP A 149 -7.64 -10.63 10.46
C ASP A 149 -8.45 -9.32 10.33
N GLY A 150 -8.40 -8.67 9.16
CA GLY A 150 -9.19 -7.48 8.86
C GLY A 150 -8.73 -6.18 9.52
N VAL A 151 -7.92 -6.22 10.59
CA VAL A 151 -7.52 -5.03 11.37
C VAL A 151 -6.72 -4.06 10.53
N LEU A 152 -5.65 -4.53 9.89
CA LEU A 152 -4.78 -3.69 9.07
C LEU A 152 -5.57 -3.01 7.94
N ALA A 153 -6.35 -3.78 7.19
CA ALA A 153 -7.11 -3.27 6.06
C ALA A 153 -8.19 -2.27 6.48
N THR A 154 -8.85 -2.50 7.62
CA THR A 154 -9.88 -1.59 8.14
C THR A 154 -9.28 -0.28 8.65
N VAL A 155 -8.24 -0.35 9.49
CA VAL A 155 -7.55 0.86 10.00
C VAL A 155 -6.97 1.67 8.84
N ALA A 156 -6.36 1.01 7.87
CA ALA A 156 -5.84 1.66 6.68
C ALA A 156 -6.94 2.31 5.84
N ALA A 157 -8.09 1.66 5.66
CA ALA A 157 -9.21 2.21 4.90
C ALA A 157 -9.80 3.46 5.56
N VAL A 158 -10.01 3.42 6.89
CA VAL A 158 -10.47 4.59 7.64
C VAL A 158 -9.47 5.75 7.54
N THR A 159 -8.17 5.46 7.67
CA THR A 159 -7.11 6.47 7.53
C THR A 159 -7.08 7.05 6.11
N ALA A 160 -7.19 6.21 5.08
CA ALA A 160 -7.23 6.63 3.68
C ALA A 160 -8.45 7.52 3.40
N ALA A 161 -9.62 7.18 3.95
CA ALA A 161 -10.83 7.99 3.83
C ALA A 161 -10.68 9.36 4.51
N GLY A 162 -10.05 9.42 5.68
CA GLY A 162 -9.73 10.68 6.36
C GLY A 162 -8.79 11.56 5.53
N LEU A 163 -7.70 10.99 5.00
CA LEU A 163 -6.78 11.72 4.12
C LEU A 163 -7.45 12.20 2.83
N LEU A 164 -8.33 11.37 2.25
CA LEU A 164 -9.11 11.75 1.08
C LEU A 164 -10.04 12.93 1.39
N ALA A 165 -10.69 12.93 2.56
CA ALA A 165 -11.53 14.04 3.00
C ALA A 165 -10.71 15.33 3.20
N CYS A 166 -9.55 15.25 3.85
CA CYS A 166 -8.65 16.40 3.99
C CYS A 166 -8.22 16.97 2.62
N ALA A 167 -7.81 16.11 1.69
CA ALA A 167 -7.42 16.54 0.35
C ALA A 167 -8.58 17.16 -0.44
N ALA A 168 -9.82 16.69 -0.21
CA ALA A 168 -11.01 17.25 -0.83
C ALA A 168 -11.39 18.63 -0.27
N VAL A 169 -11.31 18.81 1.06
CA VAL A 169 -11.60 20.09 1.73
C VAL A 169 -10.60 21.16 1.32
N ASP A 170 -9.31 20.81 1.21
CA ASP A 170 -8.25 21.74 0.80
C ASP A 170 -8.23 22.02 -0.71
N GLY A 171 -9.15 21.43 -1.50
CA GLY A 171 -9.20 21.60 -2.96
C GLY A 171 -8.04 20.94 -3.72
N ARG A 172 -7.20 20.13 -3.04
CA ARG A 172 -5.99 19.50 -3.59
C ARG A 172 -6.29 18.17 -4.29
N SER A 173 -7.07 18.26 -5.36
CA SER A 173 -7.50 17.08 -6.13
C SER A 173 -6.35 16.19 -6.64
N GLY A 174 -5.17 16.74 -6.96
CA GLY A 174 -4.02 15.94 -7.40
C GLY A 174 -3.45 15.00 -6.33
N LEU A 175 -3.48 15.43 -5.06
CA LEU A 175 -3.00 14.63 -3.92
C LEU A 175 -4.05 13.63 -3.43
N ALA A 176 -5.33 13.82 -3.79
CA ALA A 176 -6.42 12.91 -3.49
C ALA A 176 -6.33 11.56 -4.23
N LEU A 177 -5.54 11.48 -5.32
CA LEU A 177 -5.38 10.27 -6.12
C LEU A 177 -4.93 9.07 -5.28
N LEU A 178 -3.84 9.21 -4.52
CA LEU A 178 -3.27 8.07 -3.78
C LEU A 178 -4.17 7.59 -2.63
N PRO A 179 -4.74 8.46 -1.77
CA PRO A 179 -5.73 8.05 -0.77
C PRO A 179 -6.97 7.40 -1.39
N ALA A 180 -7.49 7.92 -2.51
CA ALA A 180 -8.67 7.35 -3.17
C ALA A 180 -8.41 5.95 -3.74
N VAL A 181 -7.30 5.77 -4.45
CA VAL A 181 -6.92 4.48 -5.04
C VAL A 181 -6.59 3.47 -3.95
N LEU A 182 -5.90 3.89 -2.89
CA LEU A 182 -5.60 3.03 -1.75
C LEU A 182 -6.88 2.61 -1.01
N LEU A 183 -7.80 3.54 -0.73
CA LEU A 183 -9.09 3.24 -0.11
C LEU A 183 -9.86 2.19 -0.91
N ALA A 184 -9.97 2.40 -2.22
CA ALA A 184 -10.70 1.48 -3.10
C ALA A 184 -10.03 0.09 -3.17
N GLY A 185 -8.70 0.04 -3.27
CA GLY A 185 -7.94 -1.22 -3.23
C GLY A 185 -8.10 -1.95 -1.89
N LEU A 186 -8.05 -1.22 -0.77
CA LEU A 186 -8.24 -1.78 0.58
C LEU A 186 -9.64 -2.34 0.76
N ILE A 187 -10.69 -1.65 0.30
CA ILE A 187 -12.07 -2.17 0.31
C ILE A 187 -12.15 -3.49 -0.46
N GLY A 188 -11.54 -3.55 -1.64
CA GLY A 188 -11.50 -4.77 -2.46
C GLY A 188 -10.75 -5.93 -1.80
N PHE A 189 -9.64 -5.61 -1.13
CA PHE A 189 -8.85 -6.57 -0.37
C PHE A 189 -9.60 -7.06 0.88
N LEU A 190 -10.30 -6.15 1.57
CA LEU A 190 -11.03 -6.42 2.80
C LEU A 190 -12.13 -7.49 2.60
N LEU A 191 -12.75 -7.55 1.42
CA LEU A 191 -13.69 -8.63 1.05
C LEU A 191 -13.08 -10.05 1.16
N HIS A 192 -11.76 -10.17 1.08
CA HIS A 192 -11.03 -11.43 1.18
C HIS A 192 -10.25 -11.58 2.49
N ASN A 193 -10.03 -10.47 3.20
CA ASN A 193 -9.29 -10.42 4.46
C ASN A 193 -10.21 -10.36 5.70
N TRP A 194 -11.51 -10.16 5.53
CA TRP A 194 -12.48 -10.18 6.64
C TRP A 194 -12.50 -11.52 7.34
N HIS A 195 -12.71 -11.50 8.66
CA HIS A 195 -12.70 -12.70 9.48
C HIS A 195 -13.80 -13.69 9.04
N PRO A 196 -13.49 -14.99 8.86
CA PRO A 196 -12.16 -15.62 8.86
C PRO A 196 -11.35 -15.33 7.59
N ALA A 197 -10.13 -14.81 7.74
CA ALA A 197 -9.35 -14.29 6.61
C ALA A 197 -8.95 -15.39 5.62
N ARG A 198 -9.27 -15.17 4.34
CA ARG A 198 -8.93 -16.08 3.23
C ARG A 198 -7.63 -15.70 2.54
N VAL A 199 -7.25 -14.43 2.64
CA VAL A 199 -6.00 -13.86 2.10
C VAL A 199 -5.46 -12.91 3.16
N ARG A 200 -4.15 -12.97 3.45
CA ARG A 200 -3.48 -12.10 4.43
C ARG A 200 -2.52 -11.15 3.75
N PRO A 201 -2.40 -9.90 4.20
CA PRO A 201 -1.55 -8.91 3.53
C PRO A 201 -0.06 -9.18 3.73
N GLY A 202 0.38 -9.72 4.86
CA GLY A 202 1.79 -10.02 5.09
C GLY A 202 2.65 -8.75 5.21
N ALA A 203 3.97 -8.93 5.27
CA ALA A 203 4.91 -7.81 5.34
C ALA A 203 4.88 -6.94 4.08
N CYS A 204 4.64 -7.55 2.91
CA CYS A 204 4.47 -6.82 1.64
C CYS A 204 3.33 -5.80 1.69
N GLY A 205 2.11 -6.25 2.04
CA GLY A 205 0.94 -5.37 2.07
C GLY A 205 0.97 -4.37 3.21
N SER A 206 1.45 -4.78 4.38
CA SER A 206 1.48 -3.92 5.57
C SER A 206 2.46 -2.77 5.46
N LEU A 207 3.69 -3.04 5.02
CA LEU A 207 4.71 -2.00 4.83
C LEU A 207 4.34 -1.05 3.68
N PHE A 208 3.81 -1.58 2.57
CA PHE A 208 3.32 -0.75 1.47
C PHE A 208 2.23 0.22 1.92
N THR A 209 1.21 -0.29 2.62
CA THR A 209 0.05 0.48 3.06
C THR A 209 0.45 1.57 4.06
N GLY A 210 1.28 1.22 5.05
CA GLY A 210 1.76 2.18 6.04
C GLY A 210 2.61 3.29 5.43
N PHE A 211 3.51 2.95 4.51
CA PHE A 211 4.34 3.92 3.80
C PHE A 211 3.48 4.88 2.98
N LEU A 212 2.55 4.34 2.18
CA LEU A 212 1.72 5.14 1.28
C LEU A 212 0.80 6.09 2.04
N LEU A 213 0.20 5.65 3.16
CA LEU A 213 -0.62 6.50 4.02
C LEU A 213 0.20 7.61 4.68
N ALA A 214 1.32 7.26 5.30
CA ALA A 214 2.15 8.22 6.01
C ALA A 214 2.69 9.31 5.08
N ALA A 215 3.21 8.90 3.93
CA ALA A 215 3.80 9.81 2.97
C ALA A 215 2.75 10.66 2.23
N SER A 216 1.55 10.10 1.95
CA SER A 216 0.42 10.90 1.44
C SER A 216 -0.04 11.95 2.46
N GLY A 217 -0.10 11.59 3.75
CA GLY A 217 -0.46 12.52 4.82
C GLY A 217 0.51 13.68 4.95
N VAL A 218 1.82 13.40 4.91
CA VAL A 218 2.86 14.46 4.92
C VAL A 218 2.66 15.44 3.77
N LEU A 219 2.39 14.94 2.57
CA LEU A 219 2.24 15.80 1.40
C LEU A 219 0.98 16.66 1.45
N ILE A 220 -0.13 16.09 1.90
CA ILE A 220 -1.37 16.85 2.08
C ILE A 220 -1.16 17.96 3.10
N LEU A 221 -0.46 17.68 4.21
CA LEU A 221 -0.16 18.65 5.26
C LEU A 221 0.81 19.74 4.80
N VAL A 222 1.90 19.40 4.11
CA VAL A 222 2.92 20.38 3.70
C VAL A 222 2.42 21.29 2.58
N ALA A 223 1.47 20.83 1.78
CA ALA A 223 0.85 21.66 0.78
C ALA A 223 -0.18 22.66 1.37
N ALA A 224 -0.52 22.53 2.67
CA ALA A 224 -1.44 23.38 3.45
C ALA A 224 -0.80 24.66 3.95
#